data_AF-A0A3B1J1S4-F1
#
_entry.id   AF-A0A3B1J1S4-F1
#
_cell.length_a   1.000
_cell.length_b   1.000
_cell.length_c   1.000
_cell.angle_alpha   90.00
_cell.angle_beta   90.00
_cell.angle_gamma   90.00
#
_symmetry.space_group_name_H-M   'P 1'
#
loop_
_entity.id
_entity.type
_entity.pdbx_description
1 polymer ?
#
loop_
_entity_poly.entity_id
_entity_poly.type
_entity_poly.pdbx_seq_one_letter_code
_entity_poly.pdbx_strand_id
1 'polypeptide(L)'
;MTVLCVLYQASDLSEEIGHYIQHDESLPGECYWPVVKTVTIKVPNCKDFLEHVLLVDLPGTGDYNKSRDQMWRMKLRDCSTVWIVSEINRAAAEKDAWEILSSSISDMAQGGECSSLSFICTKTDVINPQNYMRASKLKDDDFHITPEDPQYDNKKKNACIKHRNAKAKEKVIKQFLQQDTIRKHFDCDDKFLSVFTVSSEEFMKEDPILNQEQTEIPDLKDLLRKYNTNHINEKMHHYISGALGILSLIQGSRKSDAKMMMERSKLYTTLKIDLQKAIGHLQEYCHEIKSSLQALLAKGASESEEKSVKTAKEVIMSSRHQTLTALCKNDGFFRAKKGLIDLNSSLARPMFQHINSKFSEFFPVEWKGTEKSLQAKIDQFTTVREDLLIRYKNSPVLSHVLKFLKIEEMKLKMILQQKIVEKKKKIYASLSKSIQKNMQPCYNNATASKGRGSMRKKQNMLLKHIESSKREMFREAKRKMVALLDRTMKFTVEMIRTELLESMDLSLCNENTLPFMGKLFICYV
;
A
#
# COMPACT_ATOMS: atom_id res chain seq x y z
N MET A 1 -26.15 -11.14 4.37
CA MET A 1 -27.00 -10.42 5.32
C MET A 1 -26.28 -9.13 5.67
N THR A 2 -26.92 -7.99 5.52
CA THR A 2 -26.38 -6.69 5.91
C THR A 2 -27.24 -6.20 7.06
N VAL A 3 -26.64 -6.04 8.24
CA VAL A 3 -27.31 -5.50 9.43
C VAL A 3 -26.83 -4.07 9.60
N LEU A 4 -27.76 -3.12 9.70
CA LEU A 4 -27.46 -1.71 9.93
C LEU A 4 -27.93 -1.36 11.34
N CYS A 5 -27.01 -0.91 12.20
CA CYS A 5 -27.30 -0.46 13.55
C CYS A 5 -26.73 0.96 13.74
N VAL A 6 -27.45 1.82 14.47
CA VAL A 6 -27.06 3.19 14.80
C VAL A 6 -27.08 3.32 16.31
N LEU A 7 -25.91 3.62 16.91
CA LEU A 7 -25.71 3.64 18.36
C LEU A 7 -25.01 4.94 18.76
N TYR A 8 -25.33 5.43 19.96
CA TYR A 8 -24.90 6.75 20.43
C TYR A 8 -23.78 6.68 21.46
N GLN A 9 -23.56 5.55 22.15
CA GLN A 9 -22.44 5.33 23.06
C GLN A 9 -21.50 4.22 22.57
N ALA A 10 -20.22 4.33 22.93
CA ALA A 10 -19.20 3.35 22.57
C ALA A 10 -19.41 2.00 23.27
N SER A 11 -19.96 2.01 24.49
CA SER A 11 -20.35 0.81 25.24
C SER A 11 -21.40 0.01 24.48
N ASP A 12 -22.48 0.67 24.07
CA ASP A 12 -23.59 0.04 23.35
C ASP A 12 -23.10 -0.53 22.01
N LEU A 13 -22.22 0.22 21.31
CA LEU A 13 -21.58 -0.26 20.10
C LEU A 13 -20.78 -1.53 20.35
N SER A 14 -19.96 -1.57 21.41
CA SER A 14 -19.15 -2.72 21.76
C SER A 14 -20.00 -3.96 22.07
N GLU A 15 -21.09 -3.78 22.80
CA GLU A 15 -22.02 -4.86 23.16
C GLU A 15 -22.72 -5.42 21.91
N GLU A 16 -23.27 -4.55 21.06
CA GLU A 16 -24.00 -4.94 19.85
C GLU A 16 -23.08 -5.66 18.84
N ILE A 17 -21.88 -5.13 18.61
CA ILE A 17 -20.95 -5.74 17.64
C ILE A 17 -20.27 -6.99 18.17
N GLY A 18 -20.22 -7.19 19.50
CA GLY A 18 -19.49 -8.27 20.17
C GLY A 18 -19.76 -9.64 19.55
N HIS A 19 -21.03 -9.97 19.33
CA HIS A 19 -21.49 -11.20 18.67
C HIS A 19 -20.87 -11.46 17.28
N TYR A 20 -20.48 -10.40 16.57
CA TYR A 20 -19.92 -10.47 15.21
C TYR A 20 -18.39 -10.47 15.17
N ILE A 21 -17.71 -10.04 16.24
CA ILE A 21 -16.25 -9.84 16.25
C ILE A 21 -15.50 -10.61 17.34
N GLN A 22 -16.17 -11.00 18.43
CA GLN A 22 -15.56 -11.65 19.59
C GLN A 22 -16.07 -13.08 19.76
N HIS A 23 -15.21 -13.92 20.34
CA HIS A 23 -15.59 -15.23 20.81
C HIS A 23 -15.92 -15.13 22.30
N ASP A 24 -17.17 -15.39 22.65
CA ASP A 24 -17.62 -15.44 24.04
C ASP A 24 -18.08 -16.88 24.38
N GLU A 25 -17.35 -17.55 25.28
CA GLU A 25 -17.70 -18.89 25.75
C GLU A 25 -18.96 -18.89 26.63
N SER A 26 -19.35 -17.75 27.17
CA SER A 26 -20.51 -17.60 28.06
C SER A 26 -21.84 -17.47 27.31
N LEU A 27 -21.83 -17.24 25.99
CA LEU A 27 -23.01 -17.09 25.13
C LEU A 27 -23.03 -18.10 23.95
N PRO A 28 -23.15 -19.41 24.24
CA PRO A 28 -23.15 -20.45 23.20
C PRO A 28 -24.43 -20.36 22.34
N GLY A 29 -24.27 -19.94 21.08
CA GLY A 29 -25.36 -19.86 20.09
C GLY A 29 -25.54 -18.47 19.46
N GLU A 30 -24.96 -17.43 20.06
CA GLU A 30 -25.08 -16.04 19.62
C GLU A 30 -23.79 -15.48 19.00
N CYS A 31 -22.75 -16.32 18.87
CA CYS A 31 -21.47 -15.96 18.24
C CYS A 31 -21.49 -16.17 16.72
N TYR A 32 -21.67 -15.10 15.96
CA TYR A 32 -21.68 -15.11 14.48
C TYR A 32 -20.31 -14.87 13.85
N TRP A 33 -19.32 -14.43 14.61
CA TRP A 33 -17.96 -14.12 14.12
C TRP A 33 -17.31 -15.19 13.21
N PRO A 34 -17.57 -16.52 13.32
CA PRO A 34 -16.94 -17.50 12.44
C PRO A 34 -17.42 -17.40 10.98
N VAL A 35 -18.65 -16.94 10.75
CA VAL A 35 -19.24 -16.78 9.40
C VAL A 35 -19.17 -15.35 8.88
N VAL A 36 -18.84 -14.37 9.74
CA VAL A 36 -18.68 -12.97 9.36
C VAL A 36 -17.38 -12.77 8.59
N LYS A 37 -17.47 -12.25 7.37
CA LYS A 37 -16.29 -11.95 6.55
C LYS A 37 -15.65 -10.61 6.93
N THR A 38 -16.47 -9.57 7.13
CA THR A 38 -16.02 -8.19 7.37
C THR A 38 -17.11 -7.45 8.14
N VAL A 39 -16.71 -6.62 9.10
CA VAL A 39 -17.55 -5.62 9.77
C VAL A 39 -17.07 -4.25 9.33
N THR A 40 -17.97 -3.33 8.99
CA THR A 40 -17.64 -1.96 8.60
C THR A 40 -18.31 -1.00 9.56
N ILE A 41 -17.49 -0.24 10.30
CA ILE A 41 -17.95 0.73 11.28
C ILE A 41 -17.78 2.13 10.69
N LYS A 42 -18.81 2.96 10.79
CA LYS A 42 -18.76 4.38 10.43
C LYS A 42 -18.95 5.20 11.69
N VAL A 43 -17.98 6.04 12.00
CA VAL A 43 -18.03 6.93 13.17
C VAL A 43 -18.50 8.31 12.69
N PRO A 44 -19.59 8.88 13.24
CA PRO A 44 -19.99 10.24 12.91
C PRO A 44 -19.04 11.28 13.55
N ASN A 45 -19.09 12.52 13.07
CA ASN A 45 -18.40 13.68 13.68
C ASN A 45 -16.87 13.55 13.79
N CYS A 46 -16.22 12.73 12.98
CA CYS A 46 -14.76 12.56 12.94
C CYS A 46 -14.12 13.23 11.70
N LYS A 47 -14.74 14.29 11.18
CA LYS A 47 -14.32 14.94 9.92
C LYS A 47 -12.87 15.41 9.96
N ASP A 48 -12.43 15.90 11.11
CA ASP A 48 -11.11 16.48 11.28
C ASP A 48 -9.96 15.44 11.20
N PHE A 49 -10.23 14.14 11.41
CA PHE A 49 -9.15 13.13 11.45
C PHE A 49 -9.42 11.80 10.73
N LEU A 50 -10.66 11.44 10.38
CA LEU A 50 -10.97 10.16 9.70
C LEU A 50 -11.77 10.29 8.39
N GLU A 51 -12.11 11.50 7.91
CA GLU A 51 -12.98 11.66 6.73
C GLU A 51 -12.45 10.94 5.47
N HIS A 52 -11.13 10.92 5.30
CA HIS A 52 -10.46 10.25 4.19
C HIS A 52 -9.48 9.17 4.62
N VAL A 53 -9.62 8.68 5.86
CA VAL A 53 -8.76 7.63 6.42
C VAL A 53 -9.60 6.41 6.74
N LEU A 54 -9.21 5.26 6.17
CA LEU A 54 -9.82 3.97 6.49
C LEU A 54 -8.87 3.18 7.38
N LEU A 55 -9.26 2.95 8.63
CA LEU A 55 -8.58 2.02 9.51
C LEU A 55 -9.10 0.60 9.24
N VAL A 56 -8.16 -0.32 9.01
CA VAL A 56 -8.48 -1.73 8.76
C VAL A 56 -7.79 -2.57 9.82
N ASP A 57 -8.57 -3.11 10.75
CA ASP A 57 -8.07 -4.12 11.68
C ASP A 57 -7.97 -5.47 10.96
N LEU A 58 -6.79 -6.07 11.00
CA LEU A 58 -6.47 -7.31 10.28
C LEU A 58 -6.46 -8.48 11.27
N PRO A 59 -7.00 -9.66 10.87
CA PRO A 59 -7.05 -10.81 11.75
C PRO A 59 -5.66 -11.26 12.22
N GLY A 60 -5.57 -11.63 13.50
CA GLY A 60 -4.38 -12.20 14.12
C GLY A 60 -3.98 -13.56 13.51
N THR A 61 -2.84 -14.10 13.95
CA THR A 61 -2.40 -15.43 13.53
C THR A 61 -3.33 -16.51 14.07
N GLY A 62 -3.86 -17.37 13.18
CA GLY A 62 -4.67 -18.52 13.59
C GLY A 62 -6.18 -18.26 13.70
N ASP A 63 -6.68 -17.31 12.91
CA ASP A 63 -8.11 -17.13 12.69
C ASP A 63 -8.80 -18.44 12.28
N TYR A 64 -9.94 -18.76 12.90
CA TYR A 64 -10.73 -19.93 12.55
C TYR A 64 -11.25 -19.88 11.11
N ASN A 65 -11.60 -18.69 10.63
CA ASN A 65 -12.04 -18.46 9.26
C ASN A 65 -10.84 -18.33 8.32
N LYS A 66 -10.58 -19.41 7.57
CA LYS A 66 -9.42 -19.50 6.67
C LYS A 66 -9.46 -18.55 5.48
N SER A 67 -10.65 -18.18 5.01
CA SER A 67 -10.77 -17.15 3.99
C SER A 67 -10.33 -15.79 4.54
N ARG A 68 -10.62 -15.50 5.82
CA ARG A 68 -10.16 -14.30 6.52
C ARG A 68 -8.65 -14.30 6.78
N ASP A 69 -8.09 -15.46 7.11
CA ASP A 69 -6.63 -15.67 7.22
C ASP A 69 -5.87 -15.51 5.90
N GLN A 70 -6.54 -15.53 4.74
CA GLN A 70 -5.95 -15.20 3.44
C GLN A 70 -6.15 -13.73 3.04
N MET A 71 -7.22 -13.09 3.51
CA MET A 71 -7.57 -11.73 3.11
C MET A 71 -6.57 -10.68 3.56
N TRP A 72 -5.93 -10.84 4.72
CA TRP A 72 -5.03 -9.81 5.27
C TRP A 72 -3.89 -9.47 4.30
N ARG A 73 -3.33 -10.47 3.62
CA ARG A 73 -2.23 -10.26 2.67
C ARG A 73 -2.65 -9.45 1.46
N MET A 74 -3.88 -9.67 0.97
CA MET A 74 -4.43 -8.85 -0.11
C MET A 74 -4.69 -7.43 0.37
N LYS A 75 -5.27 -7.26 1.56
CA LYS A 75 -5.55 -5.95 2.14
C LYS A 75 -4.28 -5.16 2.44
N LEU A 76 -3.21 -5.83 2.85
CA LEU A 76 -1.91 -5.21 3.09
C LEU A 76 -1.33 -4.52 1.83
N ARG A 77 -1.63 -5.05 0.63
CA ARG A 77 -1.21 -4.43 -0.65
C ARG A 77 -1.98 -3.16 -0.98
N ASP A 78 -3.16 -2.99 -0.38
CA ASP A 78 -4.01 -1.81 -0.55
C ASP A 78 -3.73 -0.76 0.54
N CYS A 79 -2.89 -1.06 1.54
CA CYS A 79 -2.55 -0.13 2.61
C CYS A 79 -1.44 0.83 2.18
N SER A 80 -1.69 2.13 2.35
CA SER A 80 -0.67 3.19 2.23
C SER A 80 0.22 3.32 3.47
N THR A 81 -0.31 2.96 4.64
CA THR A 81 0.40 2.93 5.91
C THR A 81 0.07 1.63 6.64
N VAL A 82 1.06 1.06 7.32
CA VAL A 82 0.87 -0.14 8.16
C VAL A 82 1.18 0.20 9.62
N TRP A 83 0.31 -0.23 10.54
CA TRP A 83 0.53 -0.12 11.98
C TRP A 83 0.80 -1.51 12.58
N ILE A 84 1.89 -1.66 13.31
CA ILE A 84 2.23 -2.88 14.07
C ILE A 84 1.96 -2.60 15.54
N VAL A 85 1.01 -3.31 16.13
CA VAL A 85 0.66 -3.14 17.54
C VAL A 85 1.20 -4.31 18.35
N SER A 86 2.00 -4.03 19.38
CA SER A 86 2.53 -5.03 20.31
C SER A 86 2.56 -4.47 21.72
N GLU A 87 2.41 -5.32 22.73
CA GLU A 87 2.67 -4.93 24.12
C GLU A 87 4.12 -4.47 24.29
N ILE A 88 4.34 -3.41 25.08
CA ILE A 88 5.66 -2.77 25.24
C ILE A 88 6.75 -3.74 25.71
N ASN A 89 6.40 -4.73 26.54
CA ASN A 89 7.35 -5.70 27.07
C ASN A 89 7.84 -6.70 26.00
N ARG A 90 7.13 -6.81 24.87
CA ARG A 90 7.41 -7.76 23.78
C ARG A 90 7.81 -7.07 22.48
N ALA A 91 7.44 -5.80 22.26
CA ALA A 91 7.59 -5.06 21.01
C ALA A 91 8.91 -5.29 20.25
N ALA A 92 10.05 -5.12 20.93
CA ALA A 92 11.37 -5.30 20.29
C ALA A 92 11.78 -6.78 20.10
N ALA A 93 11.22 -7.69 20.91
CA ALA A 93 11.58 -9.11 20.94
C ALA A 93 10.54 -10.02 20.26
N GLU A 94 9.43 -9.47 19.76
CA GLU A 94 8.34 -10.22 19.16
C GLU A 94 8.72 -10.73 17.76
N LYS A 95 9.42 -11.87 17.73
CA LYS A 95 9.90 -12.51 16.50
C LYS A 95 8.79 -12.69 15.47
N ASP A 96 7.60 -13.08 15.90
CA ASP A 96 6.47 -13.33 15.01
C ASP A 96 6.06 -12.07 14.23
N ALA A 97 6.03 -10.90 14.88
CA ALA A 97 5.70 -9.62 14.23
C ALA A 97 6.76 -9.22 13.20
N TRP A 98 8.05 -9.36 13.55
CA TRP A 98 9.17 -9.09 12.65
C TRP A 98 9.25 -10.08 11.48
N GLU A 99 8.91 -11.35 11.71
CA GLU A 99 8.85 -12.38 10.68
C GLU A 99 7.69 -12.12 9.70
N ILE A 100 6.53 -11.70 10.19
CA ILE A 100 5.41 -11.30 9.34
C ILE A 100 5.78 -10.07 8.50
N LEU A 101 6.39 -9.05 9.11
CA LEU A 101 6.83 -7.85 8.41
C LEU A 101 7.86 -8.18 7.31
N SER A 102 8.90 -8.94 7.66
CA SER A 102 9.97 -9.31 6.72
C SER A 102 9.45 -10.20 5.58
N SER A 103 8.54 -11.14 5.85
CA SER A 103 7.94 -12.00 4.84
C SER A 103 6.93 -11.28 3.94
N SER A 104 6.35 -10.17 4.39
CA SER A 104 5.35 -9.38 3.66
C SER A 104 5.91 -8.13 2.97
N ILE A 105 7.22 -7.88 3.08
CA ILE A 105 7.86 -6.67 2.58
C ILE A 105 7.58 -6.42 1.10
N SER A 106 7.66 -7.46 0.28
CA SER A 106 7.43 -7.34 -1.16
C SER A 106 5.96 -7.10 -1.48
N ASP A 107 5.04 -7.53 -0.63
CA ASP A 107 3.61 -7.21 -0.76
C ASP A 107 3.31 -5.76 -0.37
N MET A 108 4.00 -5.23 0.64
CA MET A 108 3.86 -3.83 1.05
C MET A 108 4.51 -2.87 0.05
N ALA A 109 5.68 -3.23 -0.48
CA ALA A 109 6.48 -2.39 -1.36
C ALA A 109 6.04 -2.52 -2.83
N GLN A 110 6.59 -3.51 -3.55
CA GLN A 110 6.42 -3.61 -5.00
C GLN A 110 5.05 -4.19 -5.40
N GLY A 111 4.51 -5.07 -4.57
CA GLY A 111 3.15 -5.59 -4.66
C GLY A 111 2.07 -4.65 -4.12
N GLY A 112 2.46 -3.54 -3.50
CA GLY A 112 1.60 -2.60 -2.78
C GLY A 112 2.01 -1.15 -2.96
N GLU A 113 1.68 -0.29 -2.00
CA GLU A 113 1.98 1.14 -2.01
C GLU A 113 2.32 1.72 -0.63
N CYS A 114 2.74 0.86 0.30
CA CYS A 114 2.98 1.27 1.67
C CYS A 114 4.15 2.26 1.76
N SER A 115 3.90 3.50 2.13
CA SER A 115 4.91 4.56 2.24
C SER A 115 5.36 4.84 3.66
N SER A 116 4.68 4.30 4.68
CA SER A 116 5.11 4.47 6.07
C SER A 116 4.68 3.32 6.98
N LEU A 117 5.45 3.11 8.04
CA LEU A 117 5.23 2.12 9.08
C LEU A 117 5.13 2.82 10.44
N SER A 118 4.19 2.41 11.27
CA SER A 118 4.13 2.84 12.67
C SER A 118 4.15 1.63 13.60
N PHE A 119 5.01 1.67 14.61
CA PHE A 119 5.07 0.65 15.64
C PHE A 119 4.44 1.21 16.92
N ILE A 120 3.39 0.57 17.41
CA ILE A 120 2.60 1.01 18.56
C ILE A 120 2.84 0.03 19.71
N CYS A 121 3.63 0.48 20.68
CA CYS A 121 3.89 -0.22 21.92
C CYS A 121 2.74 0.07 22.90
N THR A 122 1.81 -0.87 23.08
CA THR A 122 0.65 -0.71 23.97
C THR A 122 0.93 -1.20 25.40
N LYS A 123 -0.01 -0.96 26.33
CA LYS A 123 0.02 -1.32 27.76
C LYS A 123 1.22 -0.71 28.49
N THR A 124 1.50 0.56 28.22
CA THR A 124 2.64 1.27 28.82
C THR A 124 2.40 1.67 30.27
N ASP A 125 1.16 1.62 30.74
CA ASP A 125 0.74 1.77 32.13
C ASP A 125 1.00 0.52 32.99
N VAL A 126 1.06 -0.67 32.36
CA VAL A 126 1.28 -1.94 33.06
C VAL A 126 2.76 -2.10 33.41
N ILE A 127 3.12 -1.68 34.62
CA ILE A 127 4.48 -1.75 35.17
C ILE A 127 4.45 -1.90 36.69
N ASN A 128 5.38 -2.69 37.22
CA ASN A 128 5.72 -2.67 38.64
C ASN A 128 7.02 -1.83 38.82
N PRO A 129 6.95 -0.62 39.41
CA PRO A 129 8.11 0.27 39.50
C PRO A 129 9.30 -0.35 40.24
N GLN A 130 9.06 -1.04 41.35
CA GLN A 130 10.12 -1.67 42.15
C GLN A 130 10.87 -2.74 41.36
N ASN A 131 10.14 -3.65 40.72
CA ASN A 131 10.72 -4.71 39.90
C ASN A 131 11.49 -4.12 38.71
N TYR A 132 10.93 -3.07 38.08
CA TYR A 132 11.56 -2.43 36.93
C TYR A 132 12.86 -1.71 37.30
N MET A 133 12.86 -0.92 38.37
CA MET A 133 14.05 -0.21 38.85
C MET A 133 15.15 -1.18 39.27
N ARG A 134 14.79 -2.25 40.00
CA ARG A 134 15.74 -3.31 40.37
C ARG A 134 16.36 -3.98 39.14
N ALA A 135 15.54 -4.36 38.16
CA ALA A 135 16.03 -5.00 36.93
C ALA A 135 16.88 -4.05 36.07
N SER A 136 16.55 -2.76 36.07
CA SER A 136 17.24 -1.72 35.30
C SER A 136 18.42 -1.09 36.04
N LYS A 137 18.66 -1.49 37.30
CA LYS A 137 19.68 -0.91 38.21
C LYS A 137 19.52 0.61 38.41
N LEU A 138 18.28 1.06 38.56
CA LEU A 138 17.92 2.47 38.78
C LEU A 138 17.57 2.73 40.25
N LYS A 139 17.81 3.95 40.71
CA LYS A 139 17.49 4.47 42.03
C LYS A 139 16.58 5.69 41.91
N ASP A 140 15.96 6.10 43.01
CA ASP A 140 15.10 7.28 43.03
C ASP A 140 15.88 8.56 42.67
N ASP A 141 17.16 8.63 43.05
CA ASP A 141 18.09 9.70 42.69
C ASP A 141 18.25 9.89 41.17
N ASP A 142 18.21 8.79 40.39
CA ASP A 142 18.33 8.83 38.92
C ASP A 142 17.14 9.54 38.26
N PHE A 143 16.03 9.68 38.99
CA PHE A 143 14.81 10.35 38.55
C PHE A 143 14.53 11.64 39.31
N HIS A 144 15.42 12.06 40.22
CA HIS A 144 15.21 13.19 41.12
C HIS A 144 13.90 13.07 41.92
N ILE A 145 13.68 11.88 42.50
CA ILE A 145 12.52 11.57 43.35
C ILE A 145 13.02 11.34 44.77
N THR A 146 12.32 11.88 45.78
CA THR A 146 12.61 11.60 47.20
C THR A 146 11.36 11.07 47.90
N PRO A 147 11.51 10.25 48.97
CA PRO A 147 10.36 9.71 49.71
C PRO A 147 9.40 10.76 50.28
N GLU A 148 9.86 11.99 50.44
CA GLU A 148 9.09 13.13 50.93
C GLU A 148 8.25 13.81 49.83
N ASP A 149 8.40 13.41 48.57
CA ASP A 149 7.62 13.95 47.45
C ASP A 149 6.11 13.69 47.62
N PRO A 150 5.25 14.69 47.37
CA PRO A 150 3.81 14.46 47.27
C PRO A 150 3.48 13.40 46.22
N GLN A 151 2.65 12.42 46.58
CA GLN A 151 2.32 11.27 45.73
C GLN A 151 3.56 10.51 45.19
N TYR A 152 4.55 10.29 46.05
CA TYR A 152 5.79 9.56 45.75
C TYR A 152 5.59 8.34 44.83
N ASP A 153 4.63 7.46 45.14
CA ASP A 153 4.38 6.25 44.34
C ASP A 153 3.93 6.55 42.89
N ASN A 154 3.12 7.59 42.69
CA ASN A 154 2.69 8.03 41.37
C ASN A 154 3.86 8.66 40.60
N LYS A 155 4.64 9.53 41.25
CA LYS A 155 5.83 10.15 40.65
C LYS A 155 6.84 9.09 40.21
N LYS A 156 7.07 8.09 41.08
CA LYS A 156 7.94 6.94 40.81
C LYS A 156 7.42 6.09 39.65
N LYS A 157 6.13 5.78 39.61
CA LYS A 157 5.51 5.05 38.50
C LYS A 157 5.62 5.82 37.18
N ASN A 158 5.32 7.12 37.17
CA ASN A 158 5.43 7.98 35.98
C ASN A 158 6.87 7.99 35.43
N ALA A 159 7.87 8.21 36.28
CA ALA A 159 9.28 8.20 35.86
C ALA A 159 9.72 6.84 35.29
N CYS A 160 9.30 5.74 35.91
CA CYS A 160 9.55 4.39 35.41
C CYS A 160 8.91 4.15 34.03
N ILE A 161 7.66 4.61 33.83
CA ILE A 161 6.97 4.51 32.53
C ILE A 161 7.76 5.27 31.46
N LYS A 162 8.08 6.55 31.69
CA LYS A 162 8.82 7.39 30.74
C LYS A 162 10.16 6.76 30.33
N HIS A 163 10.94 6.33 31.31
CA HIS A 163 12.23 5.72 31.06
C HIS A 163 12.10 4.37 30.32
N ARG A 164 11.10 3.55 30.65
CA ARG A 164 10.81 2.30 29.91
C ARG A 164 10.38 2.57 28.47
N ASN A 165 9.49 3.54 28.27
CA ASN A 165 8.96 3.92 26.96
C ASN A 165 10.08 4.41 26.03
N ALA A 166 10.96 5.29 26.52
CA ALA A 166 12.13 5.74 25.76
C ALA A 166 13.03 4.56 25.33
N LYS A 167 13.36 3.66 26.27
CA LYS A 167 14.15 2.46 25.97
C LYS A 167 13.43 1.50 25.00
N ALA A 168 12.12 1.40 25.05
CA ALA A 168 11.35 0.57 24.12
C ALA A 168 11.42 1.14 22.70
N LYS A 169 11.26 2.46 22.53
CA LYS A 169 11.40 3.15 21.24
C LYS A 169 12.78 2.89 20.63
N GLU A 170 13.85 3.12 21.40
CA GLU A 170 15.22 2.86 20.96
C GLU A 170 15.44 1.40 20.51
N LYS A 171 14.92 0.44 21.28
CA LYS A 171 15.05 -0.98 20.95
C LYS A 171 14.31 -1.36 19.67
N VAL A 172 13.09 -0.85 19.46
CA VAL A 172 12.30 -1.10 18.25
C VAL A 172 13.01 -0.50 17.03
N ILE A 173 13.50 0.74 17.13
CA ILE A 173 14.25 1.39 16.04
C ILE A 173 15.52 0.59 15.73
N LYS A 174 16.29 0.20 16.74
CA LYS A 174 17.49 -0.62 16.55
C LYS A 174 17.17 -1.96 15.86
N GLN A 175 16.10 -2.62 16.27
CA GLN A 175 15.67 -3.89 15.68
C GLN A 175 15.22 -3.73 14.23
N PHE A 176 14.53 -2.63 13.92
CA PHE A 176 14.12 -2.27 12.57
C PHE A 176 15.32 -2.02 11.66
N LEU A 177 16.32 -1.26 12.12
CA LEU A 177 17.53 -0.95 11.36
C LEU A 177 18.37 -2.20 11.04
N GLN A 178 18.25 -3.26 11.83
CA GLN A 178 18.88 -4.56 11.57
C GLN A 178 18.17 -5.39 10.48
N GLN A 179 16.99 -4.98 10.01
CA GLN A 179 16.25 -5.70 8.99
C GLN A 179 16.72 -5.33 7.57
N ASP A 180 17.80 -5.98 7.11
CA ASP A 180 18.37 -5.75 5.76
C ASP A 180 17.37 -5.91 4.61
N THR A 181 16.33 -6.73 4.79
CA THR A 181 15.26 -6.90 3.79
C THR A 181 14.38 -5.67 3.64
N ILE A 182 14.14 -4.93 4.73
CA ILE A 182 13.34 -3.70 4.72
C ILE A 182 14.10 -2.60 3.97
N ARG A 183 15.38 -2.40 4.34
CA ARG A 183 16.27 -1.39 3.74
C ARG A 183 16.53 -1.57 2.25
N LYS A 184 16.31 -2.78 1.71
CA LYS A 184 16.39 -3.05 0.26
C LYS A 184 15.18 -2.56 -0.52
N HIS A 185 14.04 -2.36 0.14
CA HIS A 185 12.76 -2.05 -0.52
C HIS A 185 12.24 -0.65 -0.19
N PHE A 186 12.63 -0.08 0.95
CA PHE A 186 12.20 1.23 1.43
C PHE A 186 13.38 2.14 1.75
N ASP A 187 13.21 3.44 1.52
CA ASP A 187 14.12 4.44 2.05
C ASP A 187 13.80 4.60 3.54
N CYS A 188 14.67 4.06 4.39
CA CYS A 188 14.43 3.98 5.83
C CYS A 188 14.88 5.26 6.52
N ASP A 189 14.40 6.41 6.05
CA ASP A 189 14.61 7.69 6.71
C ASP A 189 13.72 7.80 7.98
N ASP A 190 13.94 8.85 8.77
CA ASP A 190 13.17 9.09 10.01
C ASP A 190 11.66 9.32 9.74
N LYS A 191 11.24 9.49 8.48
CA LYS A 191 9.84 9.67 8.10
C LYS A 191 9.15 8.35 7.77
N PHE A 192 9.90 7.30 7.44
CA PHE A 192 9.35 5.99 7.13
C PHE A 192 8.84 5.24 8.38
N LEU A 193 9.59 5.26 9.48
CA LEU A 193 9.20 4.57 10.74
C LEU A 193 8.87 5.57 11.85
N SER A 194 7.67 5.44 12.42
CA SER A 194 7.30 6.10 13.69
C SER A 194 7.11 5.06 14.79
N VAL A 195 7.54 5.36 16.02
CA VAL A 195 7.34 4.47 17.17
C VAL A 195 6.61 5.22 18.28
N PHE A 196 5.46 4.70 18.68
CA PHE A 196 4.60 5.24 19.72
C PHE A 196 4.56 4.31 20.93
N THR A 197 4.44 4.88 22.12
CA THR A 197 4.30 4.15 23.38
C THR A 197 3.04 4.60 24.09
N VAL A 198 1.96 3.82 23.91
CA VAL A 198 0.61 4.25 24.23
C VAL A 198 -0.02 3.55 25.43
N SER A 199 -0.79 4.31 26.20
CA SER A 199 -1.69 3.78 27.24
C SER A 199 -3.11 4.29 26.99
N SER A 200 -4.01 3.38 26.62
CA SER A 200 -5.44 3.70 26.55
C SER A 200 -6.06 3.83 27.94
N GLU A 201 -5.57 3.07 28.93
CA GLU A 201 -6.07 3.09 30.30
C GLU A 201 -5.85 4.46 30.94
N GLU A 202 -4.62 4.97 30.93
CA GLU A 202 -4.30 6.29 31.50
C GLU A 202 -4.92 7.42 30.67
N PHE A 203 -5.20 7.21 29.38
CA PHE A 203 -5.88 8.21 28.55
C PHE A 203 -7.36 8.38 28.93
N MET A 204 -8.03 7.29 29.32
CA MET A 204 -9.47 7.27 29.64
C MET A 204 -9.78 7.47 31.13
N LYS A 205 -8.76 7.38 32.00
CA LYS A 205 -8.93 7.45 33.45
C LYS A 205 -9.26 8.88 33.92
N GLU A 206 -10.16 8.99 34.89
CA GLU A 206 -10.55 10.29 35.49
C GLU A 206 -9.40 10.94 36.28
N ASP A 207 -8.64 10.15 37.02
CA ASP A 207 -7.44 10.59 37.76
C ASP A 207 -6.18 9.85 37.26
N PRO A 208 -5.59 10.31 36.13
CA PRO A 208 -4.48 9.63 35.50
C PRO A 208 -3.14 10.04 36.10
N ILE A 209 -2.20 9.10 36.13
CA ILE A 209 -0.80 9.31 36.54
C ILE A 209 -0.01 9.93 35.38
N LEU A 210 -0.40 9.63 34.15
CA LEU A 210 0.14 10.24 32.93
C LEU A 210 -0.77 11.38 32.49
N ASN A 211 -0.19 12.52 32.11
CA ASN A 211 -0.98 13.52 31.39
C ASN A 211 -1.32 13.00 29.98
N GLN A 212 -2.30 13.64 29.33
CA GLN A 212 -2.81 13.22 28.02
C GLN A 212 -1.69 13.06 26.97
N GLU A 213 -0.74 14.00 26.90
CA GLU A 213 0.40 13.94 25.97
C GLU A 213 1.35 12.76 26.27
N GLN A 214 1.58 12.45 27.55
CA GLN A 214 2.42 11.32 27.97
C GLN A 214 1.84 9.95 27.60
N THR A 215 0.55 9.88 27.26
CA THR A 215 -0.07 8.66 26.75
C THR A 215 0.19 8.44 25.26
N GLU A 216 0.68 9.44 24.52
CA GLU A 216 0.93 9.43 23.07
C GLU A 216 -0.28 9.06 22.18
N ILE A 217 -1.47 8.91 22.76
CA ILE A 217 -2.73 8.81 22.00
C ILE A 217 -3.02 10.11 21.23
N PRO A 218 -2.75 11.33 21.76
CA PRO A 218 -2.83 12.56 20.98
C PRO A 218 -1.93 12.54 19.73
N ASP A 219 -0.67 12.07 19.86
CA ASP A 219 0.25 11.95 18.72
C ASP A 219 -0.28 11.01 17.63
N LEU A 220 -0.93 9.91 18.01
CA LEU A 220 -1.61 9.02 17.05
C LEU A 220 -2.79 9.71 16.35
N LYS A 221 -3.57 10.52 17.08
CA LYS A 221 -4.66 11.32 16.48
C LYS A 221 -4.11 12.36 15.51
N ASP A 222 -2.98 13.00 15.86
CA ASP A 222 -2.31 13.96 15.00
C ASP A 222 -1.72 13.31 13.75
N LEU A 223 -1.21 12.08 13.86
CA LEU A 223 -0.80 11.29 12.71
C LEU A 223 -1.98 11.03 11.75
N LEU A 224 -3.15 10.65 12.27
CA LEU A 224 -4.36 10.48 11.48
C LEU A 224 -4.83 11.80 10.85
N ARG A 225 -4.81 12.90 11.61
CA ARG A 225 -5.11 14.25 11.11
C ARG A 225 -4.18 14.63 9.96
N LYS A 226 -2.88 14.34 10.09
CA LYS A 226 -1.89 14.58 9.02
C LYS A 226 -2.25 13.81 7.75
N TYR A 227 -2.62 12.53 7.86
CA TYR A 227 -3.06 11.76 6.68
C TYR A 227 -4.32 12.36 6.04
N ASN A 228 -5.30 12.72 6.85
CA ASN A 228 -6.54 13.34 6.39
C ASN A 228 -6.28 14.68 5.68
N THR A 229 -5.53 15.59 6.33
CA THR A 229 -5.18 16.91 5.78
C THR A 229 -4.36 16.82 4.50
N ASN A 230 -3.40 15.88 4.41
CA ASN A 230 -2.63 15.67 3.19
C ASN A 230 -3.55 15.33 2.02
N HIS A 231 -4.48 14.40 2.22
CA HIS A 231 -5.44 14.01 1.20
C HIS A 231 -6.42 15.14 0.85
N ILE A 232 -6.88 15.93 1.83
CA ILE A 232 -7.71 17.12 1.59
C ILE A 232 -6.96 18.13 0.73
N ASN A 233 -5.71 18.44 1.07
CA ASN A 233 -4.89 19.39 0.33
C ASN A 233 -4.68 18.95 -1.12
N GLU A 234 -4.40 17.66 -1.34
CA GLU A 234 -4.29 17.09 -2.68
C GLU A 234 -5.60 17.24 -3.46
N LYS A 235 -6.74 16.80 -2.90
CA LYS A 235 -8.05 16.93 -3.55
C LYS A 235 -8.45 18.38 -3.80
N MET A 236 -8.26 19.28 -2.83
CA MET A 236 -8.58 20.70 -2.94
C MET A 236 -7.78 21.36 -4.06
N HIS A 237 -6.49 21.05 -4.16
CA HIS A 237 -5.65 21.52 -5.26
C HIS A 237 -6.22 21.08 -6.62
N HIS A 238 -6.79 19.89 -6.73
CA HIS A 238 -7.46 19.43 -7.97
C HIS A 238 -8.72 20.23 -8.28
N TYR A 239 -9.57 20.49 -7.29
CA TYR A 239 -10.79 21.27 -7.50
C TYR A 239 -10.46 22.71 -7.94
N ILE A 240 -9.51 23.36 -7.28
CA ILE A 240 -9.09 24.72 -7.62
C ILE A 240 -8.45 24.74 -9.00
N SER A 241 -7.53 23.82 -9.30
CA SER A 241 -6.93 23.69 -10.62
C SER A 241 -7.99 23.42 -11.69
N GLY A 242 -8.99 22.59 -11.37
CA GLY A 242 -10.19 22.34 -12.17
C GLY A 242 -10.91 23.60 -12.59
N ALA A 243 -11.34 24.39 -11.60
CA ALA A 243 -12.03 25.65 -11.82
C ALA A 243 -11.17 26.66 -12.59
N LEU A 244 -9.87 26.76 -12.26
CA LEU A 244 -8.92 27.63 -12.97
C LEU A 244 -8.76 27.22 -14.44
N GLY A 245 -8.79 25.91 -14.74
CA GLY A 245 -8.77 25.40 -16.11
C GLY A 245 -9.98 25.88 -16.90
N ILE A 246 -11.19 25.69 -16.35
CA ILE A 246 -12.45 26.12 -16.98
C ILE A 246 -12.46 27.63 -17.22
N LEU A 247 -12.07 28.42 -16.22
CA LEU A 247 -11.99 29.88 -16.36
C LEU A 247 -10.98 30.29 -17.45
N SER A 248 -9.83 29.61 -17.52
CA SER A 248 -8.82 29.87 -18.55
C SER A 248 -9.35 29.50 -19.95
N LEU A 249 -10.12 28.41 -20.07
CA LEU A 249 -10.79 28.05 -21.32
C LEU A 249 -11.80 29.12 -21.77
N ILE A 250 -12.65 29.60 -20.86
CA ILE A 250 -13.64 30.67 -21.14
C ILE A 250 -12.93 31.98 -21.54
N GLN A 251 -11.83 32.32 -20.89
CA GLN A 251 -11.03 33.50 -21.25
C GLN A 251 -10.35 33.33 -22.63
N GLY A 252 -9.92 32.11 -22.95
CA GLY A 252 -9.34 31.73 -24.23
C GLY A 252 -10.35 31.56 -25.38
N SER A 253 -11.66 31.58 -25.10
CA SER A 253 -12.72 31.42 -26.11
C SER A 253 -13.35 32.74 -26.58
N ARG A 254 -12.78 33.89 -26.21
CA ARG A 254 -13.27 35.21 -26.63
C ARG A 254 -13.24 35.35 -28.16
N LYS A 255 -14.18 36.15 -28.72
CA LYS A 255 -14.31 36.38 -30.17
C LYS A 255 -12.95 36.72 -30.77
N SER A 256 -12.57 35.94 -31.79
CA SER A 256 -11.26 36.00 -32.42
C SER A 256 -11.40 36.61 -33.82
N ASP A 257 -10.57 37.60 -34.13
CA ASP A 257 -10.42 38.11 -35.49
C ASP A 257 -9.64 37.10 -36.37
N ALA A 258 -9.57 37.37 -37.67
CA ALA A 258 -8.86 36.50 -38.62
C ALA A 258 -7.38 36.29 -38.25
N LYS A 259 -6.73 37.31 -37.65
CA LYS A 259 -5.33 37.22 -37.20
C LYS A 259 -5.18 36.24 -36.04
N MET A 260 -6.08 36.28 -35.06
CA MET A 260 -6.11 35.35 -33.95
C MET A 260 -6.44 33.92 -34.38
N MET A 261 -7.32 33.74 -35.37
CA MET A 261 -7.58 32.40 -35.94
C MET A 261 -6.33 31.80 -36.58
N MET A 262 -5.55 32.61 -37.30
CA MET A 262 -4.27 32.17 -37.87
C MET A 262 -3.25 31.81 -36.78
N GLU A 263 -3.13 32.62 -35.73
CA GLU A 263 -2.24 32.32 -34.60
C GLU A 263 -2.67 31.07 -33.81
N ARG A 264 -3.98 30.84 -33.63
CA ARG A 264 -4.52 29.59 -33.05
C ARG A 264 -4.11 28.37 -33.87
N SER A 265 -4.27 28.42 -35.19
CA SER A 265 -3.90 27.32 -36.10
C SER A 265 -2.40 27.04 -36.08
N LYS A 266 -1.58 28.10 -36.04
CA LYS A 266 -0.12 28.00 -35.91
C LYS A 266 0.28 27.36 -34.57
N LEU A 267 -0.34 27.80 -33.48
CA LEU A 267 -0.10 27.23 -32.15
C LEU A 267 -0.53 25.75 -32.09
N TYR A 268 -1.70 25.41 -32.61
CA TYR A 268 -2.19 24.04 -32.67
C TYR A 268 -1.21 23.12 -33.40
N THR A 269 -0.76 23.52 -34.59
CA THR A 269 0.21 22.76 -35.38
C THR A 269 1.52 22.56 -34.62
N THR A 270 2.00 23.61 -33.95
CA THR A 270 3.21 23.56 -33.13
C THR A 270 3.07 22.58 -31.97
N LEU A 271 1.99 22.72 -31.18
CA LEU A 271 1.71 21.84 -30.05
C LEU A 271 1.52 20.38 -30.48
N LYS A 272 0.91 20.14 -31.64
CA LYS A 272 0.68 18.78 -32.16
C LYS A 272 1.98 18.08 -32.51
N ILE A 273 2.91 18.81 -33.15
CA ILE A 273 4.25 18.32 -33.44
C ILE A 273 5.02 18.06 -32.14
N ASP A 274 4.97 19.00 -31.19
CA ASP A 274 5.66 18.87 -29.90
C ASP A 274 5.12 17.69 -29.08
N LEU A 275 3.79 17.48 -29.07
CA LEU A 275 3.12 16.34 -28.46
C LEU A 275 3.59 15.02 -29.08
N GLN A 276 3.61 14.92 -30.41
CA GLN A 276 4.07 13.71 -31.11
C GLN A 276 5.52 13.37 -30.77
N LYS A 277 6.40 14.36 -30.74
CA LYS A 277 7.82 14.18 -30.34
C LYS A 277 7.94 13.73 -28.89
N ALA A 278 7.26 14.41 -27.97
CA ALA A 278 7.28 14.06 -26.55
C ALA A 278 6.74 12.65 -26.29
N ILE A 279 5.68 12.26 -26.99
CA ILE A 279 5.15 10.90 -26.96
C ILE A 279 6.17 9.89 -27.51
N GLY A 280 6.87 10.20 -28.61
CA GLY A 280 7.91 9.33 -29.16
C GLY A 280 8.98 8.99 -28.12
N HIS A 281 9.51 9.99 -27.42
CA HIS A 281 10.49 9.78 -26.35
C HIS A 281 9.93 8.94 -25.19
N LEU A 282 8.68 9.18 -24.80
CA LEU A 282 8.03 8.38 -23.75
C LEU A 282 7.82 6.93 -24.20
N GLN A 283 7.46 6.70 -25.47
CA GLN A 283 7.31 5.36 -26.06
C GLN A 283 8.62 4.59 -26.07
N GLU A 284 9.72 5.23 -26.46
CA GLU A 284 11.07 4.65 -26.43
C GLU A 284 11.44 4.24 -25.00
N TYR A 285 11.20 5.13 -24.04
CA TYR A 285 11.48 4.84 -22.64
C TYR A 285 10.61 3.70 -22.08
N CYS A 286 9.32 3.68 -22.40
CA CYS A 286 8.42 2.57 -22.11
C CYS A 286 8.91 1.24 -22.70
N HIS A 287 9.50 1.27 -23.90
CA HIS A 287 10.09 0.10 -24.53
C HIS A 287 11.35 -0.37 -23.78
N GLU A 288 12.20 0.56 -23.33
CA GLU A 288 13.37 0.26 -22.51
C GLU A 288 12.98 -0.47 -21.21
N ILE A 289 11.99 0.05 -20.48
CA ILE A 289 11.45 -0.57 -19.26
C ILE A 289 11.04 -2.02 -19.54
N LYS A 290 10.23 -2.22 -20.59
CA LYS A 290 9.73 -3.54 -20.98
C LYS A 290 10.87 -4.49 -21.33
N SER A 291 11.80 -4.05 -22.19
CA SER A 291 12.92 -4.87 -22.66
C SER A 291 13.83 -5.30 -21.51
N SER A 292 14.16 -4.35 -20.62
CA SER A 292 14.99 -4.58 -19.44
C SER A 292 14.36 -5.62 -18.50
N LEU A 293 13.09 -5.42 -18.13
CA LEU A 293 12.38 -6.36 -17.25
C LEU A 293 12.15 -7.72 -17.93
N GLN A 294 11.89 -7.76 -19.24
CA GLN A 294 11.70 -9.00 -19.98
C GLN A 294 12.99 -9.85 -19.99
N ALA A 295 14.16 -9.23 -20.15
CA ALA A 295 15.44 -9.93 -20.10
C ALA A 295 15.73 -10.51 -18.71
N LEU A 296 15.48 -9.74 -17.65
CA LEU A 296 15.62 -10.21 -16.25
C LEU A 296 14.64 -11.33 -15.92
N LEU A 297 13.37 -11.21 -16.35
CA LEU A 297 12.37 -12.27 -16.20
C LEU A 297 12.73 -13.55 -16.93
N ALA A 298 13.41 -13.46 -18.08
CA ALA A 298 13.88 -14.64 -18.79
C ALA A 298 14.93 -15.41 -17.97
N LYS A 299 15.92 -14.69 -17.39
CA LYS A 299 16.92 -15.28 -16.48
C LYS A 299 16.26 -15.91 -15.25
N GLY A 300 15.38 -15.16 -14.60
CA GLY A 300 14.68 -15.63 -13.41
C GLY A 300 13.73 -16.81 -13.67
N ALA A 301 13.08 -16.88 -14.84
CA ALA A 301 12.24 -18.01 -15.23
C ALA A 301 13.08 -19.29 -15.42
N SER A 302 14.22 -19.20 -16.11
CA SER A 302 15.15 -20.33 -16.28
C SER A 302 15.68 -20.85 -14.94
N GLU A 303 16.07 -19.95 -14.04
CA GLU A 303 16.54 -20.34 -12.70
C GLU A 303 15.41 -20.95 -11.85
N SER A 304 14.19 -20.42 -11.98
CA SER A 304 13.03 -21.00 -11.30
C SER A 304 12.70 -22.39 -11.82
N GLU A 305 12.82 -22.63 -13.13
CA GLU A 305 12.66 -23.95 -13.74
C GLU A 305 13.66 -24.95 -13.16
N GLU A 306 14.95 -24.59 -13.14
CA GLU A 306 16.04 -25.43 -12.62
C GLU A 306 15.85 -25.76 -11.13
N LYS A 307 15.51 -24.77 -10.30
CA LYS A 307 15.44 -24.93 -8.84
C LYS A 307 14.08 -25.38 -8.33
N SER A 308 13.04 -25.37 -9.17
CA SER A 308 11.64 -25.59 -8.79
C SER A 308 11.41 -26.81 -7.91
N VAL A 309 11.93 -27.99 -8.31
CA VAL A 309 11.75 -29.23 -7.55
C VAL A 309 12.45 -29.18 -6.21
N LYS A 310 13.66 -28.61 -6.14
CA LYS A 310 14.41 -28.47 -4.89
C LYS A 310 13.64 -27.58 -3.91
N THR A 311 13.24 -26.39 -4.37
CA THR A 311 12.44 -25.44 -3.58
C THR A 311 11.11 -26.06 -3.14
N ALA A 312 10.44 -26.78 -4.03
CA ALA A 312 9.20 -27.47 -3.71
C ALA A 312 9.41 -28.55 -2.63
N LYS A 313 10.49 -29.35 -2.72
CA LYS A 313 10.82 -30.36 -1.70
C LYS A 313 11.07 -29.73 -0.33
N GLU A 314 11.81 -28.63 -0.28
CA GLU A 314 12.08 -27.91 0.98
C GLU A 314 10.78 -27.48 1.67
N VAL A 315 9.79 -27.00 0.91
CA VAL A 315 8.48 -26.58 1.45
C VAL A 315 7.56 -27.77 1.78
N ILE A 316 7.46 -28.74 0.86
CA ILE A 316 6.48 -29.83 0.92
C ILE A 316 6.89 -30.93 1.91
N MET A 317 8.19 -31.25 1.98
CA MET A 317 8.69 -32.32 2.84
C MET A 317 8.85 -31.90 4.29
N SER A 318 9.12 -30.62 4.55
CA SER A 318 9.19 -30.07 5.90
C SER A 318 7.81 -29.84 6.54
N SER A 319 6.75 -29.84 5.72
CA SER A 319 5.38 -29.58 6.17
C SER A 319 4.77 -30.77 6.91
N ARG A 320 4.20 -30.53 8.10
CA ARG A 320 3.37 -31.51 8.82
C ARG A 320 2.11 -31.84 8.02
N HIS A 321 1.48 -32.99 8.28
CA HIS A 321 0.28 -33.43 7.52
C HIS A 321 -0.86 -32.41 7.52
N GLN A 322 -1.14 -31.79 8.67
CA GLN A 322 -2.17 -30.75 8.80
C GLN A 322 -1.79 -29.49 8.01
N THR A 323 -0.52 -29.06 8.09
CA THR A 323 0.04 -27.94 7.34
C THR A 323 -0.07 -28.17 5.84
N LEU A 324 0.36 -29.33 5.34
CA LEU A 324 0.28 -29.66 3.92
C LEU A 324 -1.18 -29.72 3.43
N THR A 325 -2.08 -30.23 4.26
CA THR A 325 -3.52 -30.24 3.96
C THR A 325 -4.10 -28.84 3.90
N ALA A 326 -3.71 -27.96 4.84
CA ALA A 326 -4.12 -26.56 4.82
C ALA A 326 -3.55 -25.82 3.60
N LEU A 327 -2.26 -26.02 3.30
CA LEU A 327 -1.58 -25.46 2.13
C LEU A 327 -2.32 -25.80 0.83
N CYS A 328 -2.72 -27.06 0.64
CA CYS A 328 -3.48 -27.47 -0.55
C CYS A 328 -4.91 -26.91 -0.58
N LYS A 329 -5.58 -26.80 0.58
CA LYS A 329 -6.93 -26.21 0.68
C LYS A 329 -6.94 -24.71 0.37
N ASN A 330 -5.81 -24.06 0.62
CA ASN A 330 -5.64 -22.62 0.58
C ASN A 330 -4.74 -22.21 -0.60
N ASP A 331 -4.81 -22.95 -1.71
CA ASP A 331 -4.15 -22.61 -2.98
C ASP A 331 -2.64 -22.36 -2.88
N GLY A 332 -1.95 -23.17 -2.08
CA GLY A 332 -0.51 -23.08 -1.89
C GLY A 332 -0.06 -22.11 -0.79
N PHE A 333 -1.00 -21.58 0.00
CA PHE A 333 -0.73 -20.59 1.06
C PHE A 333 -1.14 -21.09 2.44
N PHE A 334 -0.30 -20.88 3.45
CA PHE A 334 -0.60 -21.20 4.83
C PHE A 334 0.14 -20.28 5.79
N ARG A 335 -0.59 -19.64 6.70
CA ARG A 335 -0.02 -18.87 7.82
C ARG A 335 0.08 -19.77 9.05
N ALA A 336 1.30 -20.00 9.52
CA ALA A 336 1.54 -20.65 10.81
C ALA A 336 1.76 -19.58 11.90
N LYS A 337 1.77 -20.01 13.18
CA LYS A 337 2.22 -19.13 14.27
C LYS A 337 3.68 -18.68 14.09
N LYS A 338 4.53 -19.56 13.53
CA LYS A 338 5.96 -19.35 13.30
C LYS A 338 6.29 -18.93 11.86
N GLY A 339 5.47 -18.06 11.26
CA GLY A 339 5.72 -17.54 9.92
C GLY A 339 4.82 -18.07 8.81
N LEU A 340 5.17 -17.71 7.58
CA LEU A 340 4.32 -17.81 6.39
C LEU A 340 4.88 -18.81 5.39
N ILE A 341 4.04 -19.75 4.95
CA ILE A 341 4.38 -20.71 3.92
C ILE A 341 3.57 -20.39 2.66
N ASP A 342 4.26 -19.98 1.60
CA ASP A 342 3.66 -19.77 0.29
C ASP A 342 4.48 -20.50 -0.78
N LEU A 343 3.94 -21.62 -1.26
CA LEU A 343 4.60 -22.43 -2.28
C LEU A 343 4.69 -21.68 -3.61
N ASN A 344 3.68 -20.90 -3.98
CA ASN A 344 3.67 -20.17 -5.26
C ASN A 344 4.73 -19.06 -5.26
N SER A 345 4.81 -18.30 -4.17
CA SER A 345 5.84 -17.25 -4.02
C SER A 345 7.23 -17.85 -3.86
N SER A 346 7.37 -19.02 -3.23
CA SER A 346 8.64 -19.74 -3.15
C SER A 346 9.13 -20.16 -4.54
N LEU A 347 8.24 -20.67 -5.38
CA LEU A 347 8.54 -21.02 -6.78
C LEU A 347 8.84 -19.79 -7.64
N ALA A 348 8.16 -18.66 -7.41
CA ALA A 348 8.42 -17.40 -8.11
C ALA A 348 9.67 -16.66 -7.61
N ARG A 349 10.25 -17.06 -6.48
CA ARG A 349 11.30 -16.30 -5.78
C ARG A 349 12.49 -15.95 -6.69
N PRO A 350 13.05 -16.86 -7.51
CA PRO A 350 14.15 -16.48 -8.40
C PRO A 350 13.73 -15.41 -9.40
N MET A 351 12.50 -15.49 -9.95
CA MET A 351 11.98 -14.42 -10.82
C MET A 351 11.95 -13.06 -10.13
N PHE A 352 11.46 -13.00 -8.88
CA PHE A 352 11.47 -11.77 -8.09
C PHE A 352 12.88 -11.26 -7.80
N GLN A 353 13.81 -12.14 -7.43
CA GLN A 353 15.20 -11.77 -7.14
C GLN A 353 15.90 -11.11 -8.34
N HIS A 354 15.62 -11.57 -9.56
CA HIS A 354 16.18 -10.95 -10.78
C HIS A 354 15.54 -9.61 -11.11
N ILE A 355 14.25 -9.40 -10.84
CA ILE A 355 13.57 -8.16 -11.25
C ILE A 355 13.54 -7.08 -10.17
N ASN A 356 13.56 -7.43 -8.87
CA ASN A 356 13.16 -6.51 -7.80
C ASN A 356 13.92 -5.18 -7.80
N SER A 357 15.24 -5.22 -8.02
CA SER A 357 16.06 -4.01 -8.09
C SER A 357 15.60 -3.08 -9.24
N LYS A 358 15.54 -3.59 -10.47
CA LYS A 358 15.14 -2.80 -11.64
C LYS A 358 13.65 -2.40 -11.60
N PHE A 359 12.81 -3.27 -11.08
CA PHE A 359 11.38 -3.00 -10.91
C PHE A 359 11.16 -1.87 -9.91
N SER A 360 11.93 -1.82 -8.82
CA SER A 360 11.86 -0.74 -7.82
C SER A 360 12.40 0.59 -8.35
N GLU A 361 13.39 0.55 -9.26
CA GLU A 361 13.89 1.74 -9.96
C GLU A 361 12.81 2.32 -10.89
N PHE A 362 12.12 1.48 -11.67
CA PHE A 362 11.08 1.93 -12.59
C PHE A 362 9.75 2.29 -11.91
N PHE A 363 9.42 1.61 -10.82
CA PHE A 363 8.16 1.74 -10.07
C PHE A 363 8.43 1.88 -8.56
N PRO A 364 9.03 2.99 -8.11
CA PRO A 364 9.34 3.18 -6.71
C PRO A 364 8.08 3.23 -5.84
N VAL A 365 8.23 2.90 -4.55
CA VAL A 365 7.15 3.03 -3.56
C VAL A 365 7.01 4.49 -3.13
N GLU A 366 8.14 5.14 -2.86
CA GLU A 366 8.20 6.57 -2.58
C GLU A 366 8.50 7.35 -3.85
N TRP A 367 7.70 8.38 -4.07
CA TRP A 367 7.73 9.14 -5.32
C TRP A 367 8.98 9.98 -5.54
N LYS A 368 9.81 10.16 -4.51
CA LYS A 368 10.92 11.11 -4.53
C LYS A 368 12.23 10.55 -5.11
N GLY A 369 12.27 9.27 -5.51
CA GLY A 369 13.55 8.55 -5.50
C GLY A 369 14.41 8.55 -6.77
N THR A 370 13.87 8.51 -7.99
CA THR A 370 14.72 8.28 -9.17
C THR A 370 14.22 8.96 -10.44
N GLU A 371 15.11 9.70 -11.12
CA GLU A 371 14.89 10.23 -12.48
C GLU A 371 14.59 9.15 -13.52
N LYS A 372 14.87 7.89 -13.15
CA LYS A 372 14.64 6.69 -13.94
C LYS A 372 13.35 5.96 -13.59
N SER A 373 12.46 6.57 -12.82
CA SER A 373 11.11 6.02 -12.66
C SER A 373 10.27 6.38 -13.88
N LEU A 374 9.32 5.49 -14.25
CA LEU A 374 8.31 5.80 -15.27
C LEU A 374 7.61 7.11 -14.95
N GLN A 375 7.34 7.28 -13.67
CA GLN A 375 6.70 8.48 -13.22
C GLN A 375 7.56 9.73 -13.39
N ALA A 376 8.83 9.73 -12.97
CA ALA A 376 9.64 10.93 -13.14
C ALA A 376 9.64 11.39 -14.60
N LYS A 377 9.59 10.45 -15.55
CA LYS A 377 9.39 10.77 -16.98
C LYS A 377 8.02 11.33 -17.32
N ILE A 378 6.95 10.87 -16.68
CA ILE A 378 5.61 11.47 -16.79
C ILE A 378 5.56 12.87 -16.16
N ASP A 379 6.22 13.10 -15.02
CA ASP A 379 6.26 14.41 -14.38
C ASP A 379 7.05 15.42 -15.22
N GLN A 380 8.17 14.97 -15.81
CA GLN A 380 8.99 15.72 -16.76
C GLN A 380 8.32 15.93 -18.13
N PHE A 381 7.36 15.09 -18.51
CA PHE A 381 6.64 15.22 -19.77
C PHE A 381 5.97 16.59 -19.86
N THR A 382 6.14 17.31 -20.97
CA THR A 382 5.41 18.55 -21.18
C THR A 382 5.19 18.79 -22.66
N THR A 383 3.94 19.11 -23.03
CA THR A 383 3.60 19.56 -24.38
C THR A 383 3.69 21.08 -24.47
N VAL A 384 3.30 21.77 -23.39
CA VAL A 384 3.41 23.23 -23.28
C VAL A 384 4.82 23.60 -22.80
N ARG A 385 5.72 23.86 -23.76
CA ARG A 385 7.11 24.25 -23.50
C ARG A 385 7.21 25.71 -23.03
N GLU A 386 8.27 26.02 -22.27
CA GLU A 386 8.48 27.35 -21.67
C GLU A 386 8.61 28.45 -22.74
N ASP A 387 9.20 28.15 -23.90
CA ASP A 387 9.32 29.10 -25.02
C ASP A 387 7.96 29.51 -25.60
N LEU A 388 6.96 28.60 -25.57
CA LEU A 388 5.59 28.93 -25.97
C LEU A 388 4.92 29.85 -24.95
N LEU A 389 5.13 29.60 -23.66
CA LEU A 389 4.61 30.45 -22.58
C LEU A 389 5.19 31.86 -22.68
N ILE A 390 6.49 31.99 -22.92
CA ILE A 390 7.16 33.29 -23.11
C ILE A 390 6.63 33.99 -24.35
N ARG A 391 6.54 33.29 -25.50
CA ARG A 391 6.08 33.85 -26.77
C ARG A 391 4.68 34.44 -26.68
N TYR A 392 3.77 33.74 -26.00
CA TYR A 392 2.35 34.12 -25.94
C TYR A 392 1.96 34.78 -24.61
N LYS A 393 2.91 35.13 -23.75
CA LYS A 393 2.67 35.70 -22.41
C LYS A 393 1.72 36.90 -22.41
N ASN A 394 1.87 37.78 -23.39
CA ASN A 394 1.06 39.02 -23.50
C ASN A 394 -0.16 38.86 -24.43
N SER A 395 -0.42 37.66 -24.96
CA SER A 395 -1.62 37.43 -25.77
C SER A 395 -2.86 37.41 -24.87
N PRO A 396 -3.92 38.16 -25.17
CA PRO A 396 -5.15 38.18 -24.37
C PRO A 396 -5.98 36.89 -24.49
N VAL A 397 -5.61 35.99 -25.41
CA VAL A 397 -6.33 34.74 -25.70
C VAL A 397 -5.40 33.54 -25.51
N LEU A 398 -4.25 33.53 -26.18
CA LEU A 398 -3.39 32.35 -26.25
C LEU A 398 -2.64 32.08 -24.94
N SER A 399 -2.39 33.11 -24.11
CA SER A 399 -1.86 32.91 -22.75
C SER A 399 -2.82 32.06 -21.90
N HIS A 400 -4.12 32.32 -22.00
CA HIS A 400 -5.16 31.58 -21.29
C HIS A 400 -5.34 30.16 -21.85
N VAL A 401 -5.24 29.98 -23.16
CA VAL A 401 -5.27 28.64 -23.77
C VAL A 401 -4.09 27.79 -23.31
N LEU A 402 -2.86 28.33 -23.32
CA LEU A 402 -1.68 27.60 -22.82
C LEU A 402 -1.80 27.29 -21.32
N LYS A 403 -2.35 28.20 -20.53
CA LYS A 403 -2.64 27.97 -19.11
C LYS A 403 -3.65 26.84 -18.91
N PHE A 404 -4.73 26.81 -19.70
CA PHE A 404 -5.70 25.71 -19.69
C PHE A 404 -5.02 24.37 -20.01
N LEU A 405 -4.26 24.29 -21.10
CA LEU A 405 -3.56 23.07 -21.50
C LEU A 405 -2.56 22.60 -20.44
N LYS A 406 -1.86 23.52 -19.78
CA LYS A 406 -0.95 23.17 -18.68
C LYS A 406 -1.68 22.57 -17.49
N ILE A 407 -2.86 23.11 -17.17
CA ILE A 407 -3.73 22.58 -16.11
C ILE A 407 -4.24 21.18 -16.46
N GLU A 408 -4.71 20.96 -17.70
CA GLU A 408 -5.17 19.64 -18.14
C GLU A 408 -4.02 18.61 -18.15
N GLU A 409 -2.83 19.02 -18.58
CA GLU A 409 -1.62 18.19 -18.50
C GLU A 409 -1.29 17.80 -17.04
N MET A 410 -1.35 18.75 -16.12
CA MET A 410 -1.12 18.47 -14.69
C MET A 410 -2.15 17.49 -14.13
N LYS A 411 -3.45 17.69 -14.39
CA LYS A 411 -4.51 16.76 -13.95
C LYS A 411 -4.27 15.35 -14.48
N LEU A 412 -3.91 15.26 -15.76
CA LEU A 412 -3.65 13.99 -16.43
C LEU A 412 -2.50 13.22 -15.80
N LYS A 413 -1.39 13.90 -15.46
CA LYS A 413 -0.24 13.29 -14.76
C LYS A 413 -0.67 12.66 -13.43
N MET A 414 -1.55 13.32 -12.68
CA MET A 414 -2.03 12.84 -11.38
C MET A 414 -2.96 11.64 -11.52
N ILE A 415 -3.87 11.65 -12.50
CA ILE A 415 -4.72 10.50 -12.83
C ILE A 415 -3.85 9.30 -13.24
N LEU A 416 -2.82 9.54 -14.05
CA LEU A 416 -1.89 8.50 -14.48
C LEU A 416 -1.10 7.92 -13.32
N GLN A 417 -0.61 8.76 -12.39
CA GLN A 417 0.06 8.33 -11.16
C GLN A 417 -0.77 7.28 -10.41
N GLN A 418 -2.03 7.59 -10.10
CA GLN A 418 -2.92 6.66 -9.38
C GLN A 418 -3.15 5.36 -10.16
N LYS A 419 -3.40 5.46 -11.47
CA LYS A 419 -3.62 4.27 -12.32
C LYS A 419 -2.37 3.42 -12.50
N ILE A 420 -1.19 4.01 -12.52
CA ILE A 420 0.09 3.30 -12.63
C ILE A 420 0.37 2.50 -11.35
N VAL A 421 0.09 3.06 -10.17
CA VAL A 421 0.24 2.34 -8.91
C VAL A 421 -0.66 1.09 -8.87
N GLU A 422 -1.93 1.24 -9.26
CA GLU A 422 -2.86 0.10 -9.36
C GLU A 422 -2.42 -0.96 -10.37
N LYS A 423 -1.85 -0.53 -11.51
CA LYS A 423 -1.29 -1.45 -12.51
C LYS A 423 -0.01 -2.12 -12.02
N LYS A 424 0.86 -1.40 -11.29
CA LYS A 424 2.10 -1.92 -10.67
C LYS A 424 1.77 -3.11 -9.77
N LYS A 425 0.81 -2.95 -8.85
CA LYS A 425 0.34 -4.02 -7.95
C LYS A 425 -0.10 -5.27 -8.74
N LYS A 426 -0.85 -5.07 -9.82
CA LYS A 426 -1.33 -6.16 -10.70
C LYS A 426 -0.19 -6.84 -11.47
N ILE A 427 0.75 -6.07 -12.00
CA ILE A 427 1.94 -6.58 -12.70
C ILE A 427 2.76 -7.44 -11.74
N TYR A 428 3.12 -6.92 -10.57
CA TYR A 428 3.99 -7.61 -9.62
C TYR A 428 3.35 -8.91 -9.09
N ALA A 429 2.06 -8.85 -8.73
CA ALA A 429 1.31 -10.02 -8.26
C ALA A 429 1.09 -11.10 -9.35
N SER A 430 1.29 -10.78 -10.63
CA SER A 430 0.97 -11.69 -11.74
C SER A 430 1.86 -12.93 -11.79
N LEU A 431 3.09 -12.87 -11.27
CA LEU A 431 4.00 -14.02 -11.22
C LEU A 431 3.44 -15.14 -10.34
N SER A 432 3.25 -14.87 -9.04
CA SER A 432 2.71 -15.85 -8.10
C SER A 432 1.29 -16.28 -8.49
N LYS A 433 0.44 -15.37 -8.98
CA LYS A 433 -0.92 -15.72 -9.47
C LYS A 433 -0.90 -16.67 -10.67
N SER A 434 0.08 -16.52 -11.57
CA SER A 434 0.19 -17.40 -12.74
C SER A 434 0.63 -18.81 -12.36
N ILE A 435 1.59 -18.90 -11.44
CA ILE A 435 2.03 -20.17 -10.85
C ILE A 435 0.87 -20.83 -10.10
N GLN A 436 0.18 -20.10 -9.22
CA GLN A 436 -0.98 -20.59 -8.50
C GLN A 436 -2.05 -21.15 -9.44
N LYS A 437 -2.38 -20.42 -10.52
CA LYS A 437 -3.36 -20.89 -11.52
C LYS A 437 -2.93 -22.22 -12.17
N ASN A 438 -1.63 -22.40 -12.45
CA ASN A 438 -1.11 -23.66 -12.98
C ASN A 438 -1.17 -24.80 -11.93
N MET A 439 -0.89 -24.48 -10.66
CA MET A 439 -0.90 -25.42 -9.54
C MET A 439 -2.31 -25.80 -9.06
N GLN A 440 -3.32 -24.99 -9.36
CA GLN A 440 -4.69 -25.13 -8.88
C GLN A 440 -5.30 -26.53 -9.04
N PRO A 441 -5.20 -27.19 -10.21
CA PRO A 441 -5.76 -28.54 -10.37
C PRO A 441 -5.11 -29.54 -9.41
N CYS A 442 -3.80 -29.41 -9.17
CA CYS A 442 -3.08 -30.27 -8.24
C CYS A 442 -3.46 -29.99 -6.79
N TYR A 443 -3.66 -28.73 -6.39
CA TYR A 443 -4.14 -28.38 -5.06
C TYR A 443 -5.51 -28.98 -4.75
N ASN A 444 -6.45 -28.91 -5.70
CA ASN A 444 -7.78 -29.49 -5.57
C ASN A 444 -7.71 -31.02 -5.40
N ASN A 445 -6.93 -31.70 -6.24
CA ASN A 445 -6.76 -33.15 -6.18
C ASN A 445 -6.05 -33.63 -4.90
N ALA A 446 -5.02 -32.89 -4.47
CA ALA A 446 -4.32 -33.17 -3.22
C ALA A 446 -5.23 -32.97 -2.00
N THR A 447 -6.12 -31.97 -2.03
CA THR A 447 -7.11 -31.72 -0.97
C THR A 447 -8.12 -32.87 -0.83
N ALA A 448 -8.55 -33.45 -1.94
CA ALA A 448 -9.47 -34.60 -1.96
C ALA A 448 -8.86 -35.90 -1.40
N SER A 449 -7.53 -36.01 -1.35
CA SER A 449 -6.85 -37.21 -0.86
C SER A 449 -6.96 -37.36 0.67
N LYS A 450 -7.68 -38.39 1.12
CA LYS A 450 -7.93 -38.75 2.53
C LYS A 450 -7.42 -40.16 2.86
N GLY A 451 -7.35 -40.49 4.15
CA GLY A 451 -7.00 -41.84 4.63
C GLY A 451 -5.51 -42.09 4.87
N ARG A 452 -5.18 -43.34 5.27
CA ARG A 452 -3.81 -43.80 5.54
C ARG A 452 -2.96 -43.66 4.25
N GLY A 453 -1.75 -43.10 4.39
CA GLY A 453 -0.87 -42.82 3.25
C GLY A 453 -1.19 -41.52 2.46
N SER A 454 -2.25 -40.79 2.83
CA SER A 454 -2.62 -39.53 2.14
C SER A 454 -1.51 -38.48 2.13
N MET A 455 -0.67 -38.40 3.16
CA MET A 455 0.45 -37.47 3.21
C MET A 455 1.39 -37.66 2.02
N ARG A 456 1.93 -38.87 1.88
CA ARG A 456 2.88 -39.23 0.82
C ARG A 456 2.24 -39.09 -0.56
N LYS A 457 0.95 -39.41 -0.69
CA LYS A 457 0.18 -39.20 -1.92
C LYS A 457 0.14 -37.72 -2.32
N LYS A 458 -0.18 -36.81 -1.38
CA LYS A 458 -0.18 -35.35 -1.63
C LYS A 458 1.19 -34.83 -2.01
N GLN A 459 2.24 -35.23 -1.28
CA GLN A 459 3.62 -34.83 -1.57
C GLN A 459 4.04 -35.24 -2.98
N ASN A 460 3.80 -36.51 -3.34
CA ASN A 460 4.12 -37.03 -4.68
C ASN A 460 3.32 -36.33 -5.78
N MET A 461 2.02 -36.07 -5.56
CA MET A 461 1.18 -35.33 -6.52
C MET A 461 1.75 -33.95 -6.82
N LEU A 462 2.06 -33.16 -5.78
CA LEU A 462 2.60 -31.82 -5.92
C LEU A 462 3.96 -31.82 -6.64
N LEU A 463 4.89 -32.69 -6.20
CA LEU A 463 6.23 -32.76 -6.80
C LEU A 463 6.18 -33.23 -8.25
N LYS A 464 5.33 -34.23 -8.57
CA LYS A 464 5.16 -34.73 -9.94
C LYS A 464 4.57 -33.65 -10.84
N HIS A 465 3.55 -32.93 -10.36
CA HIS A 465 2.96 -31.81 -11.11
C HIS A 465 4.01 -30.76 -11.43
N ILE A 466 4.73 -30.27 -10.41
CA ILE A 466 5.80 -29.26 -10.57
C ILE A 466 6.85 -29.74 -11.57
N GLU A 467 7.34 -30.97 -11.46
CA GLU A 467 8.35 -31.48 -12.40
C GLU A 467 7.83 -31.56 -13.84
N SER A 468 6.58 -32.00 -14.02
CA SER A 468 5.97 -32.10 -15.35
C SER A 468 5.59 -30.76 -15.97
N SER A 469 5.29 -29.74 -15.17
CA SER A 469 4.77 -28.46 -15.63
C SER A 469 5.74 -27.29 -15.50
N LYS A 470 6.92 -27.45 -14.88
CA LYS A 470 7.88 -26.37 -14.59
C LYS A 470 8.13 -25.45 -15.78
N ARG A 471 8.49 -26.01 -16.94
CA ARG A 471 8.81 -25.22 -18.15
C ARG A 471 7.64 -24.33 -18.57
N GLU A 472 6.44 -24.91 -18.65
CA GLU A 472 5.26 -24.16 -19.07
C GLU A 472 4.80 -23.17 -17.99
N MET A 473 4.86 -23.57 -16.72
CA MET A 473 4.47 -22.77 -15.58
C MET A 473 5.24 -21.44 -15.52
N PHE A 474 6.57 -21.48 -15.61
CA PHE A 474 7.39 -20.28 -15.56
C PHE A 474 7.36 -19.48 -16.87
N ARG A 475 7.22 -20.16 -18.02
CA ARG A 475 7.02 -19.49 -19.32
C ARG A 475 5.73 -18.66 -19.33
N GLU A 476 4.63 -19.22 -18.83
CA GLU A 476 3.35 -18.53 -18.72
C GLU A 476 3.38 -17.39 -17.69
N ALA A 477 4.04 -17.58 -16.55
CA ALA A 477 4.23 -16.52 -15.56
C ALA A 477 4.98 -15.32 -16.16
N LYS A 478 6.10 -15.57 -16.86
CA LYS A 478 6.84 -14.55 -17.59
C LYS A 478 5.96 -13.87 -18.64
N ARG A 479 5.30 -14.64 -19.51
CA ARG A 479 4.47 -14.12 -20.61
C ARG A 479 3.38 -13.19 -20.09
N LYS A 480 2.69 -13.57 -19.02
CA LYS A 480 1.63 -12.76 -18.41
C LYS A 480 2.16 -11.46 -17.81
N MET A 481 3.26 -11.50 -17.07
CA MET A 481 3.83 -10.27 -16.50
C MET A 481 4.28 -9.30 -17.61
N VAL A 482 4.97 -9.80 -18.64
CA VAL A 482 5.39 -8.99 -19.80
C VAL A 482 4.19 -8.41 -20.55
N ALA A 483 3.12 -9.19 -20.73
CA ALA A 483 1.89 -8.68 -21.36
C ALA A 483 1.22 -7.58 -20.54
N LEU A 484 1.22 -7.67 -19.20
CA LEU A 484 0.69 -6.62 -18.33
C LEU A 484 1.56 -5.37 -18.33
N LEU A 485 2.89 -5.51 -18.37
CA LEU A 485 3.82 -4.41 -18.57
C LEU A 485 3.53 -3.68 -19.89
N ASP A 486 3.48 -4.42 -21.00
CA ASP A 486 3.21 -3.86 -22.34
C ASP A 486 1.87 -3.13 -22.41
N ARG A 487 0.81 -3.71 -21.84
CA ARG A 487 -0.50 -3.06 -21.75
C ARG A 487 -0.47 -1.80 -20.92
N THR A 488 0.32 -1.77 -19.84
CA THR A 488 0.44 -0.60 -18.96
C THR A 488 1.19 0.53 -19.66
N MET A 489 2.32 0.21 -20.32
CA MET A 489 3.08 1.18 -21.11
C MET A 489 2.25 1.80 -22.23
N LYS A 490 1.56 0.97 -23.02
CA LYS A 490 0.66 1.44 -24.08
C LYS A 490 -0.46 2.30 -23.52
N PHE A 491 -1.11 1.85 -22.45
CA PHE A 491 -2.15 2.62 -21.79
C PHE A 491 -1.68 4.01 -21.36
N THR A 492 -0.51 4.12 -20.74
CA THR A 492 0.05 5.41 -20.30
C THR A 492 0.24 6.35 -21.49
N VAL A 493 0.86 5.87 -22.56
CA VAL A 493 1.11 6.67 -23.76
C VAL A 493 -0.18 7.08 -24.46
N GLU A 494 -1.11 6.14 -24.68
CA GLU A 494 -2.37 6.43 -25.37
C GLU A 494 -3.26 7.40 -24.59
N MET A 495 -3.25 7.30 -23.26
CA MET A 495 -4.00 8.23 -22.40
C MET A 495 -3.43 9.64 -22.48
N ILE A 496 -2.09 9.81 -22.46
CA ILE A 496 -1.45 11.12 -22.69
C ILE A 496 -1.81 11.68 -24.06
N ARG A 497 -1.70 10.85 -25.11
CA ARG A 497 -1.98 11.26 -26.49
C ARG A 497 -3.42 11.74 -26.64
N THR A 498 -4.37 10.94 -26.19
CA THR A 498 -5.80 11.18 -26.45
C THR A 498 -6.28 12.41 -25.69
N GLU A 499 -6.04 12.46 -24.37
CA GLU A 499 -6.56 13.53 -23.51
C GLU A 499 -5.95 14.90 -23.84
N LEU A 500 -4.66 14.96 -24.20
CA LEU A 500 -4.02 16.22 -24.60
C LEU A 500 -4.44 16.67 -26.00
N LEU A 501 -4.62 15.75 -26.94
CA LEU A 501 -5.18 16.10 -28.25
C LEU A 501 -6.61 16.65 -28.11
N GLU A 502 -7.47 15.99 -27.32
CA GLU A 502 -8.83 16.46 -27.06
C GLU A 502 -8.83 17.84 -26.39
N SER A 503 -7.92 18.08 -25.44
CA SER A 503 -7.77 19.39 -24.79
C SER A 503 -7.31 20.48 -25.78
N MET A 504 -6.41 20.13 -26.70
CA MET A 504 -5.97 21.03 -27.77
C MET A 504 -7.11 21.34 -28.75
N ASP A 505 -7.83 20.32 -29.20
CA ASP A 505 -8.98 20.47 -30.10
C ASP A 505 -10.05 21.37 -29.47
N LEU A 506 -10.38 21.12 -28.19
CA LEU A 506 -11.37 21.89 -27.44
C LEU A 506 -10.98 23.38 -27.30
N SER A 507 -9.70 23.68 -27.14
CA SER A 507 -9.24 25.04 -26.82
C SER A 507 -8.84 25.87 -28.04
N LEU A 508 -8.39 25.24 -29.13
CA LEU A 508 -7.81 25.93 -30.29
C LEU A 508 -8.69 25.85 -31.55
N CYS A 509 -9.58 24.86 -31.67
CA CYS A 509 -10.50 24.71 -32.80
C CYS A 509 -11.91 25.24 -32.44
N ASN A 510 -12.44 26.25 -33.15
CA ASN A 510 -13.85 26.70 -33.08
C ASN A 510 -14.36 26.90 -34.52
N GLU A 511 -15.60 26.52 -34.93
CA GLU A 511 -16.85 27.23 -34.59
C GLU A 511 -18.18 26.41 -34.55
N ASN A 512 -18.25 25.08 -34.76
CA ASN A 512 -19.56 24.37 -34.84
C ASN A 512 -19.68 23.01 -34.10
N THR A 513 -18.77 22.68 -33.18
CA THR A 513 -18.83 21.44 -32.38
C THR A 513 -18.87 21.74 -30.89
N LEU A 514 -19.91 22.45 -30.47
CA LEU A 514 -20.55 22.19 -29.17
C LEU A 514 -21.72 21.19 -29.40
N PRO A 515 -21.49 19.89 -29.69
CA PRO A 515 -22.51 18.93 -29.33
C PRO A 515 -22.43 18.81 -27.81
N PHE A 516 -23.41 19.41 -27.13
CA PHE A 516 -23.86 19.05 -25.80
C PHE A 516 -22.78 18.77 -24.75
N MET A 517 -22.74 19.60 -23.70
CA MET A 517 -22.22 19.23 -22.39
C MET A 517 -22.95 17.98 -21.84
N GLY A 518 -22.60 16.79 -22.34
CA GLY A 518 -23.14 15.49 -21.92
C GLY A 518 -22.08 14.56 -21.35
N LYS A 519 -20.81 14.99 -21.30
CA LYS A 519 -19.70 14.21 -20.75
C LYS A 519 -18.78 15.00 -19.83
N LEU A 520 -19.25 16.12 -19.26
CA LEU A 520 -18.79 16.52 -17.94
C LEU A 520 -19.45 15.55 -16.94
N PHE A 521 -19.04 14.29 -16.95
CA PHE A 521 -19.24 13.42 -15.79
C PHE A 521 -18.38 14.02 -14.69
N ILE A 522 -18.96 14.98 -13.97
CA ILE A 522 -18.61 15.26 -12.60
C ILE A 522 -18.99 13.99 -11.84
N CYS A 523 -18.13 12.97 -11.91
CA CYS A 523 -18.15 11.90 -10.93
C CYS A 523 -17.62 12.50 -9.63
N TYR A 524 -18.54 13.03 -8.82
CA TYR A 524 -18.32 13.10 -7.39
C TYR A 524 -18.09 11.67 -6.88
N VAL A 525 -16.90 11.43 -6.32
CA VAL A 525 -16.66 10.38 -5.32
C VAL A 525 -15.96 10.99 -4.13
#